data_AF-A0AAU5KSI1-F1
#
_entry.id   AF-A0AAU5KSI1-F1
#
_cell.length_a   1.000
_cell.length_b   1.000
_cell.length_c   1.000
_cell.angle_alpha   90.00
_cell.angle_beta   90.00
_cell.angle_gamma   90.00
#
_symmetry.space_group_name_H-M   'P 1'
#
loop_
_entity.id
_entity.type
_entity.pdbx_description
1 polymer ?
#
loop_
_entity_poly.entity_id
_entity_poly.type
_entity_poly.pdbx_seq_one_letter_code
_entity_poly.pdbx_strand_id
1 'polypeptide(L)' 'MSTRPELEPVLRGIAEAVHDRDDHVLRRLLARLAEQATIDDLYALRDALPRLRTSTSATH' A
#
# COMPACT_ATOMS: atom_id res chain seq x y z
N MET A 1 2.86 15.16 -11.20
CA MET A 1 2.79 13.76 -10.75
C MET A 1 1.32 13.48 -10.44
N SER A 2 0.53 13.18 -11.46
CA SER A 2 -0.90 12.93 -11.31
C SER A 2 -1.05 11.48 -10.90
N THR A 3 -1.22 11.21 -9.61
CA THR A 3 -1.68 9.91 -9.13
C THR A 3 -2.93 9.55 -9.92
N ARG A 4 -2.89 8.45 -10.67
CA ARG A 4 -4.08 7.98 -11.40
C ARG A 4 -5.18 7.75 -10.34
N PRO A 5 -6.34 8.42 -10.47
CA PRO A 5 -7.40 8.36 -9.46
C PRO A 5 -7.94 6.94 -9.23
N GLU A 6 -7.72 6.06 -10.21
CA GLU A 6 -8.09 4.64 -10.19
C GLU A 6 -7.41 3.83 -9.07
N LEU A 7 -6.24 4.26 -8.56
CA LEU A 7 -5.43 3.51 -7.59
C LEU A 7 -5.64 3.93 -6.13
N GLU A 8 -6.24 5.11 -5.89
CA GLU A 8 -6.56 5.64 -4.55
C GLU A 8 -7.41 4.68 -3.70
N PRO A 9 -8.46 4.03 -4.25
CA PRO A 9 -9.29 3.08 -3.49
C PRO A 9 -8.53 1.83 -3.08
N VAL A 10 -7.62 1.34 -3.93
CA VAL A 10 -6.83 0.14 -3.67
C VAL A 10 -5.79 0.41 -2.59
N LEU A 11 -5.11 1.55 -2.65
CA LEU A 11 -4.13 1.96 -1.64
C LEU A 11 -4.77 2.17 -0.27
N ARG A 12 -5.97 2.77 -0.22
CA ARG A 12 -6.74 2.92 1.01
C ARG A 12 -7.13 1.57 1.61
N GLY A 13 -7.65 0.66 0.80
CA GLY A 13 -8.01 -0.68 1.26
C GLY A 13 -6.80 -1.47 1.78
N ILE A 14 -5.60 -1.28 1.21
CA ILE A 14 -4.37 -1.90 1.71
C ILE A 14 -4.04 -1.35 3.11
N ALA A 15 -4.14 -0.04 3.32
CA ALA A 15 -3.87 0.57 4.62
C ALA A 15 -4.84 0.08 5.70
N GLU A 16 -6.13 -0.05 5.36
CA GLU A 16 -7.17 -0.59 6.24
C GLU A 16 -6.91 -2.08 6.56
N ALA A 17 -6.61 -2.91 5.55
CA ALA A 17 -6.30 -4.33 5.79
C ALA A 17 -5.05 -4.55 6.65
N VAL A 18 -4.03 -3.69 6.52
CA VAL A 18 -2.85 -3.70 7.41
C VAL A 18 -3.22 -3.30 8.84
N HIS A 19 -4.09 -2.30 8.99
CA HIS A 19 -4.57 -1.85 10.30
C HIS A 19 -5.36 -2.97 11.01
N ASP A 20 -6.27 -3.61 10.27
CA ASP A 20 -7.14 -4.67 10.78
C ASP A 20 -6.45 -6.03 10.90
N ARG A 21 -5.19 -6.13 10.43
CA ARG A 21 -4.41 -7.38 10.34
C ARG A 21 -5.14 -8.46 9.54
N ASP A 22 -5.90 -8.06 8.53
CA ASP A 22 -6.59 -8.98 7.63
C ASP A 22 -5.66 -9.38 6.47
N ASP A 23 -4.89 -10.44 6.70
CA ASP A 23 -3.95 -10.99 5.71
C ASP A 23 -4.64 -11.45 4.41
N HIS A 24 -5.90 -11.88 4.48
CA HIS A 24 -6.63 -12.38 3.31
C HIS A 24 -7.02 -11.22 2.39
N VAL A 25 -7.58 -10.15 2.98
CA VAL A 25 -7.91 -8.92 2.24
C VAL A 25 -6.63 -8.25 1.73
N LEU A 26 -5.57 -8.20 2.55
CA LEU A 26 -4.29 -7.64 2.16
C LEU A 26 -3.71 -8.36 0.93
N ARG A 27 -3.67 -9.70 0.93
CA ARG A 27 -3.17 -10.47 -0.23
C ARG A 27 -3.98 -10.21 -1.49
N ARG A 28 -5.31 -10.17 -1.39
CA ARG A 28 -6.19 -9.91 -2.54
C ARG A 28 -5.96 -8.52 -3.12
N LEU A 29 -5.83 -7.50 -2.28
CA LEU A 29 -5.60 -6.13 -2.72
C LEU A 29 -4.19 -5.93 -3.30
N LEU A 30 -3.18 -6.60 -2.74
CA LEU A 30 -1.82 -6.60 -3.30
C LEU A 30 -1.77 -7.28 -4.67
N ALA A 31 -2.48 -8.39 -4.87
CA ALA A 31 -2.58 -9.05 -6.17
C ALA A 31 -3.24 -8.13 -7.21
N ARG A 32 -4.36 -7.50 -6.84
CA ARG A 32 -5.05 -6.54 -7.71
C ARG A 32 -4.19 -5.31 -8.03
N LEU A 33 -3.41 -4.83 -7.05
CA LEU A 33 -2.45 -3.75 -7.28
C LEU A 33 -1.36 -4.20 -8.26
N ALA A 34 -0.82 -5.42 -8.13
CA ALA A 34 0.19 -5.96 -9.05
C ALA A 34 -0.34 -6.16 -10.48
N GLU A 35 -1.62 -6.48 -10.65
CA GLU A 35 -2.26 -6.56 -11.97
C GLU A 35 -2.44 -5.19 -12.64
N GLN A 36 -2.58 -4.13 -11.85
CA GLN A 36 -2.86 -2.76 -12.33
C GLN A 36 -1.63 -1.84 -12.34
N ALA A 37 -0.60 -2.19 -11.58
CA ALA A 37 0.63 -1.42 -11.42
C ALA A 37 1.56 -1.59 -12.63
N THR A 38 1.97 -0.46 -13.19
CA THR A 38 3.13 -0.39 -14.07
C THR A 38 4.42 -0.34 -13.24
N ILE A 39 5.59 -0.56 -13.86
CA ILE A 39 6.89 -0.52 -13.16
C ILE A 39 7.07 0.79 -12.36
N ASP A 40 6.54 1.91 -12.86
CA ASP A 40 6.59 3.21 -12.18
C ASP A 40 5.78 3.24 -10.87
N ASP A 41 4.69 2.48 -10.76
CA ASP A 41 3.84 2.42 -9.57
C ASP A 41 4.50 1.61 -8.44
N LEU A 42 5.31 0.60 -8.79
CA LEU A 42 6.12 -0.17 -7.83
C LEU A 42 7.22 0.68 -7.19
N TYR A 43 7.83 1.59 -7.95
CA TYR A 43 8.79 2.56 -7.41
C TYR A 43 8.13 3.50 -6.40
N ALA A 44 6.93 4.01 -6.69
CA ALA A 44 6.18 4.86 -5.77
C ALA A 44 5.76 4.13 -4.48
N LEU A 45 5.34 2.86 -4.59
CA LEU A 45 5.02 2.02 -3.42
C LEU A 45 6.25 1.77 -2.54
N ARG A 46 7.39 1.45 -3.15
CA ARG A 46 8.66 1.28 -2.44
C ARG A 46 9.05 2.54 -1.68
N ASP A 47 8.88 3.72 -2.28
CA ASP A 47 9.23 4.99 -1.64
C ASP A 47 8.22 5.39 -0.53
N ALA A 48 7.02 4.80 -0.53
CA ALA A 48 6.02 4.99 0.53
C ALA A 48 6.23 4.07 1.75
N LEU A 49 6.77 2.87 1.56
CA LEU A 49 7.03 1.86 2.62
C LEU A 49 7.90 2.37 3.81
N PRO A 50 8.94 3.19 3.63
CA PRO A 50 9.73 3.74 4.74
C PRO A 50 8.88 4.55 5.74
N ARG A 51 7.81 5.21 5.28
CA ARG A 51 6.90 5.95 6.16
C ARG A 51 6.14 5.01 7.11
N LEU A 52 5.82 3.80 6.65
CA LEU A 52 5.10 2.80 7.44
C LEU A 52 5.97 2.18 8.54
N ARG A 53 7.29 2.03 8.30
CA ARG A 53 8.22 1.41 9.28
C ARG A 53 8.56 2.31 10.47
N THR A 54 8.32 3.62 10.38
CA THR A 54 8.63 4.56 11.47
C THR A 54 7.59 4.57 12.59
N SER A 55 6.43 3.94 12.42
CA SER A 55 5.40 3.85 13.46
C SER A 55 5.70 2.85 14.59
N THR A 56 6.82 2.11 14.52
CA THR A 56 7.20 1.09 15.53
C THR A 56 8.34 1.52 16.46
N SER A 57 8.87 2.75 16.34
CA SER A 57 10.03 3.19 17.15
C SER A 57 9.78 4.44 18.01
N ALA A 58 8.54 4.67 18.45
CA ALA A 58 8.20 5.70 19.44
C ALA A 58 7.80 5.05 20.78
N THR A 59 8.67 4.20 21.33
CA THR A 59 8.65 3.84 22.76
C THR A 59 10.09 3.51 23.19
N HIS A 60 10.90 4.55 23.39
CA HIS A 60 12.03 4.52 24.32
C HIS A 60 12.32 5.94 24.81
#